data_AF-A0A535PLL5-F1
#
_entry.id   AF-A0A535PLL5-F1
#
_cell.length_a   1.000
_cell.length_b   1.000
_cell.length_c   1.000
_cell.angle_alpha   90.00
_cell.angle_beta   90.00
_cell.angle_gamma   90.00
#
_symmetry.space_group_name_H-M   'P 1'
#
loop_
_entity.id
_entity.type
_entity.pdbx_description
1 polymer ?
#
loop_
_entity_poly.entity_id
_entity_poly.type
_entity_poly.pdbx_seq_one_letter_code
_entity_poly.pdbx_strand_id
1 'polypeptide(L)'
;MGTLAKTDPEAKLGHLMNAVEREHAPLELAAYTVRGEPVLFAEAASGDYRPFNVGDKWGPPWGTTWLHVLGRVPTEWIGKSVVAVFNIGFDGHVGFTCEALAWRDGKPWRGVDPNHRWLPIDSTEVDFYLEASAIPTAVVAGPAEAPSMIALRESAEPIFVFRQAELRIQDQLARKVALDFKILYELAVALPEGKRRAEIFEALNRFARSNDPEDLAGAVRPSTSTHRITAVGHAHIDTAWLWPLRE
;
A
#
# COMPACT_ATOMS: atom_id res chain seq x y z
N MET A 1 1.52 -28.57 -35.14
CA MET A 1 1.32 -28.44 -33.68
C MET A 1 1.83 -27.08 -33.27
N GLY A 2 0.92 -26.11 -33.12
CA GLY A 2 1.30 -24.76 -32.71
C GLY A 2 1.83 -24.79 -31.29
N THR A 3 3.03 -24.25 -31.08
CA THR A 3 3.63 -24.06 -29.76
C THR A 3 2.68 -23.17 -28.96
N LEU A 4 1.90 -23.77 -28.06
CA LEU A 4 1.05 -23.06 -27.12
C LEU A 4 1.96 -22.09 -26.35
N ALA A 5 1.75 -20.79 -26.52
CA ALA A 5 2.41 -19.78 -25.71
C ALA A 5 2.16 -20.13 -24.25
N LYS A 6 3.23 -20.46 -23.51
CA LYS A 6 3.15 -20.67 -22.06
C LYS A 6 2.67 -19.35 -21.48
N THR A 7 1.52 -19.35 -20.82
CA THR A 7 1.06 -18.18 -20.07
C THR A 7 2.10 -17.87 -19.00
N ASP A 8 2.59 -16.65 -18.99
CA ASP A 8 3.42 -16.11 -17.91
C ASP A 8 2.53 -15.82 -16.69
N PRO A 9 2.64 -16.60 -15.59
CA PRO A 9 1.79 -16.42 -14.41
C PRO A 9 2.02 -15.08 -13.70
N GLU A 10 3.24 -14.55 -13.76
CA GLU A 10 3.59 -13.27 -13.11
C GLU A 10 2.94 -12.11 -13.86
N ALA A 11 3.05 -12.10 -15.20
CA ALA A 11 2.35 -11.14 -16.03
C ALA A 11 0.82 -11.24 -15.84
N LYS A 12 0.28 -12.46 -15.74
CA LYS A 12 -1.15 -12.68 -15.47
C LYS A 12 -1.55 -12.10 -14.11
N LEU A 13 -0.78 -12.37 -13.05
CA LEU A 13 -1.04 -11.82 -11.72
C LEU A 13 -0.99 -10.29 -11.74
N GLY A 14 -0.01 -9.70 -12.41
CA GLY A 14 0.07 -8.24 -12.60
C GLY A 14 -1.19 -7.66 -13.24
N HIS A 15 -1.70 -8.29 -14.31
CA HIS A 15 -2.96 -7.88 -14.93
C HIS A 15 -4.17 -8.00 -13.98
N LEU A 16 -4.27 -9.08 -13.21
CA LEU A 16 -5.36 -9.26 -12.24
C LEU A 16 -5.32 -8.21 -11.13
N MET A 17 -4.13 -7.93 -10.59
CA MET A 17 -3.93 -6.94 -9.53
C MET A 17 -4.26 -5.52 -10.04
N ASN A 18 -3.87 -5.19 -11.27
CA ASN A 18 -4.20 -3.90 -11.88
C ASN A 18 -5.70 -3.73 -12.14
N ALA A 19 -6.46 -4.82 -12.29
CA ALA A 19 -7.90 -4.78 -12.48
C ALA A 19 -8.71 -4.63 -11.18
N VAL A 20 -8.06 -4.72 -10.00
CA VAL A 20 -8.71 -4.60 -8.69
C VAL A 20 -9.21 -3.18 -8.45
N GLU A 21 -8.41 -2.18 -8.81
CA GLU A 21 -8.72 -0.77 -8.64
C GLU A 21 -9.14 -0.18 -9.98
N ARG A 22 -10.35 0.38 -10.03
CA ARG A 22 -10.96 0.87 -11.27
C ARG A 22 -11.57 2.24 -11.08
N GLU A 23 -11.71 2.94 -12.21
CA GLU A 23 -12.16 4.33 -12.27
C GLU A 23 -11.27 5.23 -11.38
N HIS A 24 -11.40 6.55 -11.45
CA HIS A 24 -10.73 7.43 -10.49
C HIS A 24 -11.48 8.75 -10.36
N ALA A 25 -11.38 9.34 -9.17
CA ALA A 25 -11.86 10.68 -8.89
C ALA A 25 -10.82 11.42 -8.05
N PRO A 26 -10.58 12.72 -8.31
CA PRO A 26 -9.52 13.45 -7.65
C PRO A 26 -9.82 13.66 -6.15
N LEU A 27 -8.75 13.77 -5.37
CA LEU A 27 -8.78 14.33 -4.01
C LEU A 27 -8.09 15.69 -4.04
N GLU A 28 -8.60 16.62 -3.25
CA GLU A 28 -7.99 17.92 -3.00
C GLU A 28 -7.04 17.80 -1.80
N LEU A 29 -5.83 18.35 -1.93
CA LEU A 29 -4.83 18.31 -0.88
C LEU A 29 -4.38 19.71 -0.51
N ALA A 30 -4.20 19.92 0.78
CA ALA A 30 -3.42 21.02 1.31
C ALA A 30 -2.37 20.48 2.28
N ALA A 31 -1.19 21.11 2.34
CA ALA A 31 -0.08 20.68 3.17
C ALA A 31 0.27 21.74 4.22
N TYR A 32 0.61 21.26 5.42
CA TYR A 32 1.22 22.02 6.50
C TYR A 32 2.48 21.29 6.95
N THR A 33 3.64 21.93 6.79
CA THR A 33 4.94 21.32 7.14
C THR A 33 5.37 21.74 8.54
N VAL A 34 5.70 20.75 9.35
CA VAL A 34 6.25 20.92 10.69
C VAL A 34 7.74 20.56 10.63
N ARG A 35 8.59 21.47 11.11
CA ARG A 35 10.03 21.24 11.23
C ARG A 35 10.39 21.00 12.69
N GLY A 36 11.24 20.01 12.93
CA GLY A 36 11.71 19.65 14.27
C GLY A 36 10.87 18.54 14.87
N GLU A 37 10.38 18.75 16.09
CA GLU A 37 9.59 17.73 16.79
C GLU A 37 8.16 17.65 16.23
N PRO A 38 7.57 16.44 16.15
CA PRO A 38 6.16 16.27 15.80
C PRO A 38 5.25 17.03 16.74
N VAL A 39 4.11 17.48 16.21
CA VAL A 39 3.10 18.22 16.96
C VAL A 39 1.86 17.35 17.14
N LEU A 40 1.06 17.66 18.17
CA LEU A 40 -0.21 16.98 18.38
C LEU A 40 -1.22 17.31 17.28
N PHE A 41 -2.16 16.40 17.02
CA PHE A 41 -3.22 16.60 16.04
C PHE A 41 -3.95 17.94 16.19
N ALA A 42 -4.26 18.37 17.42
CA ALA A 42 -4.99 19.62 17.65
C ALA A 42 -4.23 20.86 17.14
N GLU A 43 -2.90 20.86 17.26
CA GLU A 43 -2.06 21.91 16.70
C GLU A 43 -1.99 21.80 15.18
N ALA A 44 -1.72 20.59 14.68
CA ALA A 44 -1.65 20.33 13.24
C ALA A 44 -2.93 20.69 12.49
N ALA A 45 -4.11 20.40 13.06
CA ALA A 45 -5.41 20.71 12.47
C ALA A 45 -5.67 22.23 12.35
N SER A 46 -4.98 23.04 13.16
CA SER A 46 -5.02 24.50 13.12
C SER A 46 -3.88 25.14 12.31
N GLY A 47 -3.06 24.32 11.64
CA GLY A 47 -1.90 24.78 10.88
C GLY A 47 -2.26 25.65 9.67
N ASP A 48 -1.25 26.37 9.15
CA ASP A 48 -1.35 27.17 7.92
C ASP A 48 -1.26 26.26 6.68
N TYR A 49 -2.35 25.54 6.37
CA TYR A 49 -2.42 24.65 5.22
C TYR A 49 -2.42 25.43 3.91
N ARG A 50 -1.57 24.99 2.97
CA ARG A 50 -1.43 25.59 1.64
C ARG A 50 -1.71 24.55 0.55
N PRO A 51 -2.22 24.95 -0.63
CA PRO A 51 -2.46 24.00 -1.72
C PRO A 51 -1.26 23.11 -2.00
N PHE A 52 -1.51 21.82 -2.20
CA PHE A 52 -0.49 20.80 -2.46
C PHE A 52 -0.98 19.88 -3.58
N ASN A 53 -0.10 19.45 -4.46
CA ASN A 53 -0.46 18.72 -5.66
C ASN A 53 0.34 17.43 -5.82
N VAL A 54 -0.25 16.47 -6.54
CA VAL A 54 0.51 15.34 -7.08
C VAL A 54 1.62 15.89 -7.99
N GLY A 55 2.85 15.43 -7.76
CA GLY A 55 4.07 15.92 -8.40
C GLY A 55 4.91 16.84 -7.51
N ASP A 56 4.35 17.37 -6.42
CA ASP A 56 5.09 18.25 -5.52
C ASP A 56 6.16 17.48 -4.75
N LYS A 57 7.30 18.14 -4.57
CA LYS A 57 8.38 17.67 -3.70
C LYS A 57 8.03 17.98 -2.25
N TRP A 58 8.30 17.05 -1.35
CA TRP A 58 8.02 17.25 0.08
C TRP A 58 9.01 16.50 0.96
N GLY A 59 8.94 16.79 2.26
CA GLY A 59 9.65 16.03 3.27
C GLY A 59 11.15 16.30 3.26
N PRO A 60 11.65 17.38 3.87
CA PRO A 60 13.04 17.37 4.32
C PRO A 60 13.27 16.14 5.21
N PRO A 61 14.47 15.54 5.23
CA PRO A 61 14.73 14.37 6.06
C PRO A 61 14.29 14.59 7.51
N TRP A 62 13.54 13.62 8.02
CA TRP A 62 12.94 13.65 9.36
C TRP A 62 11.86 14.72 9.60
N GLY A 63 11.41 15.39 8.54
CA GLY A 63 10.30 16.34 8.63
C GLY A 63 8.95 15.65 8.61
N THR A 64 7.99 16.25 9.30
CA THR A 64 6.58 15.85 9.25
C THR A 64 5.82 16.81 8.36
N THR A 65 5.04 16.28 7.41
CA THR A 65 4.11 17.07 6.60
C THR A 65 2.71 16.54 6.83
N TRP A 66 1.86 17.39 7.38
CA TRP A 66 0.44 17.11 7.50
C TRP A 66 -0.25 17.46 6.19
N LEU A 67 -1.07 16.54 5.68
CA LEU A 67 -1.89 16.73 4.50
C LEU A 67 -3.36 16.74 4.93
N HIS A 68 -4.09 17.81 4.66
CA HIS A 68 -5.55 17.81 4.74
C HIS A 68 -6.10 17.27 3.43
N VAL A 69 -6.89 16.21 3.50
CA VAL A 69 -7.42 15.49 2.35
C VAL A 69 -8.92 15.71 2.28
N LEU A 70 -9.35 16.35 1.20
CA LEU A 70 -10.75 16.67 0.93
C LEU A 70 -11.22 16.01 -0.37
N GLY A 71 -12.51 15.73 -0.45
CA GLY A 71 -13.11 15.25 -1.69
C GLY A 71 -14.54 14.79 -1.52
N ARG A 72 -15.12 14.34 -2.63
CA ARG A 72 -16.48 13.78 -2.66
C ARG A 72 -16.50 12.54 -3.52
N VAL A 73 -17.14 11.50 -3.00
CA VAL A 73 -17.41 10.27 -3.74
C VAL A 73 -18.43 10.57 -4.85
N PRO A 74 -18.12 10.25 -6.13
CA PRO A 74 -19.07 10.41 -7.23
C PRO A 74 -20.39 9.67 -6.97
N THR A 75 -21.50 10.26 -7.42
CA THR A 75 -22.84 9.72 -7.12
C THR A 75 -23.05 8.34 -7.74
N GLU A 76 -22.46 8.09 -8.90
CA GLU A 76 -22.43 6.81 -9.61
C GLU A 76 -21.64 5.70 -8.88
N TRP A 77 -20.90 6.04 -7.81
CA TRP A 77 -20.14 5.10 -7.01
C TRP A 77 -20.84 4.71 -5.70
N ILE A 78 -21.99 5.31 -5.38
CA ILE A 78 -22.76 4.97 -4.18
C ILE A 78 -23.10 3.47 -4.20
N GLY A 79 -22.82 2.79 -3.09
CA GLY A 79 -23.01 1.34 -2.95
C GLY A 79 -21.86 0.49 -3.50
N LYS A 80 -20.85 1.08 -4.15
CA LYS A 80 -19.59 0.40 -4.50
C LYS A 80 -18.59 0.49 -3.34
N SER A 81 -17.58 -0.38 -3.33
CA SER A 81 -16.46 -0.29 -2.38
C SER A 81 -15.48 0.80 -2.84
N VAL A 82 -15.48 1.94 -2.16
CA VAL A 82 -14.61 3.09 -2.47
C VAL A 82 -13.43 3.14 -1.51
N VAL A 83 -12.25 3.46 -2.03
CA VAL A 83 -11.02 3.65 -1.26
C VAL A 83 -10.31 4.93 -1.69
N ALA A 84 -9.61 5.60 -0.77
CA ALA A 84 -8.62 6.61 -1.10
C ALA A 84 -7.25 5.91 -1.24
N VAL A 85 -6.55 6.13 -2.35
CA VAL A 85 -5.26 5.51 -2.66
C VAL A 85 -4.16 6.56 -2.65
N PHE A 86 -3.06 6.24 -1.98
CA PHE A 86 -1.92 7.13 -1.81
C PHE A 86 -0.61 6.50 -2.29
N ASN A 87 0.19 7.31 -2.94
CA ASN A 87 1.61 7.07 -3.12
C ASN A 87 2.31 8.36 -2.76
N ILE A 88 2.73 8.47 -1.51
CA ILE A 88 3.35 9.69 -0.98
C ILE A 88 4.83 9.82 -1.40
N GLY A 89 5.32 8.98 -2.32
CA GLY A 89 6.72 8.99 -2.76
C GLY A 89 7.51 7.78 -2.31
N PHE A 90 6.83 6.70 -1.94
CA PHE A 90 7.42 5.44 -1.52
C PHE A 90 8.58 5.03 -2.43
N ASP A 91 9.77 4.94 -1.84
CA ASP A 91 11.00 4.55 -2.51
C ASP A 91 11.89 3.77 -1.54
N GLY A 92 12.37 2.60 -1.95
CA GLY A 92 13.08 1.67 -1.07
C GLY A 92 12.18 0.72 -0.27
N HIS A 93 12.74 0.16 0.79
CA HIS A 93 12.10 -0.88 1.61
C HIS A 93 11.15 -0.28 2.66
N VAL A 94 10.08 -1.00 3.00
CA VAL A 94 9.16 -0.63 4.10
C VAL A 94 9.95 -0.48 5.40
N GLY A 95 9.68 0.59 6.14
CA GLY A 95 10.42 0.97 7.35
C GLY A 95 11.69 1.80 7.10
N PHE A 96 12.08 2.00 5.84
CA PHE A 96 13.24 2.81 5.44
C PHE A 96 12.89 3.81 4.32
N THR A 97 11.66 4.27 4.35
CA THR A 97 11.08 5.22 3.38
C THR A 97 9.98 6.02 4.06
N CYS A 98 9.40 6.99 3.36
CA CYS A 98 8.27 7.75 3.87
C CYS A 98 7.08 6.84 4.24
N GLU A 99 6.39 7.22 5.31
CA GLU A 99 5.16 6.62 5.78
C GLU A 99 4.20 7.70 6.23
N ALA A 100 2.93 7.36 6.44
CA ALA A 100 1.97 8.29 7.01
C ALA A 100 1.00 7.61 7.95
N LEU A 101 0.46 8.39 8.89
CA LEU A 101 -0.66 8.01 9.73
C LEU A 101 -1.89 8.81 9.31
N ALA A 102 -2.96 8.12 8.95
CA ALA A 102 -4.25 8.76 8.71
C ALA A 102 -4.94 9.09 10.03
N TRP A 103 -5.51 10.29 10.11
CA TRP A 103 -6.24 10.83 11.25
C TRP A 103 -7.65 11.24 10.83
N ARG A 104 -8.66 10.77 11.55
CA ARG A 104 -10.07 11.14 11.34
C ARG A 104 -10.70 11.46 12.69
N ASP A 105 -11.45 12.56 12.76
CA ASP A 105 -12.10 13.04 13.99
C ASP A 105 -11.12 13.16 15.19
N GLY A 106 -9.90 13.62 14.90
CA GLY A 106 -8.83 13.79 15.88
C GLY A 106 -8.24 12.51 16.47
N LYS A 107 -8.47 11.36 15.84
CA LYS A 107 -7.94 10.06 16.26
C LYS A 107 -7.11 9.41 15.17
N PRO A 108 -6.03 8.69 15.54
CA PRO A 108 -5.35 7.78 14.62
C PRO A 108 -6.34 6.78 14.05
N TRP A 109 -6.31 6.61 12.74
CA TRP A 109 -7.22 5.73 12.00
C TRP A 109 -6.49 4.56 11.35
N ARG A 110 -5.47 4.82 10.52
CA ARG A 110 -4.74 3.76 9.82
C ARG A 110 -3.37 4.23 9.32
N GLY A 111 -2.36 3.35 9.38
CA GLY A 111 -1.08 3.58 8.72
C GLY A 111 -1.18 3.49 7.20
N VAL A 112 -0.33 4.25 6.52
CA VAL A 112 -0.17 4.31 5.06
C VAL A 112 1.30 4.12 4.74
N ASP A 113 1.60 3.00 4.08
CA ASP A 113 2.95 2.57 3.75
C ASP A 113 2.96 1.85 2.38
N PRO A 114 4.11 1.46 1.81
CA PRO A 114 4.17 0.84 0.48
C PRO A 114 3.31 -0.43 0.32
N ASN A 115 3.04 -1.16 1.40
CA ASN A 115 2.18 -2.35 1.43
C ASN A 115 0.72 -2.03 1.82
N HIS A 116 0.45 -0.88 2.42
CA HIS A 116 -0.88 -0.43 2.86
C HIS A 116 -1.22 0.95 2.28
N ARG A 117 -1.38 1.00 0.96
CA ARG A 117 -1.51 2.26 0.21
C ARG A 117 -2.91 2.87 0.18
N TRP A 118 -3.91 2.22 0.78
CA TRP A 118 -5.30 2.64 0.64
C TRP A 118 -6.09 2.65 1.95
N LEU A 119 -7.04 3.56 2.02
CA LEU A 119 -7.94 3.79 3.14
C LEU A 119 -9.39 3.56 2.69
N PRO A 120 -10.21 2.79 3.42
CA PRO A 120 -11.62 2.58 3.06
C PRO A 120 -12.44 3.85 3.27
N ILE A 121 -13.27 4.23 2.31
CA ILE A 121 -14.14 5.40 2.41
C ILE A 121 -15.59 4.93 2.56
N ASP A 122 -16.19 5.28 3.70
CA ASP A 122 -17.54 4.86 4.12
C ASP A 122 -18.60 5.97 4.03
N SER A 123 -18.19 7.17 3.63
CA SER A 123 -19.01 8.39 3.53
C SER A 123 -18.96 8.95 2.11
N THR A 124 -19.97 9.73 1.72
CA THR A 124 -19.94 10.47 0.44
C THR A 124 -18.99 11.65 0.48
N GLU A 125 -18.81 12.27 1.66
CA GLU A 125 -17.82 13.31 1.88
C GLU A 125 -16.53 12.70 2.43
N VAL A 126 -15.40 13.16 1.90
CA VAL A 126 -14.05 12.79 2.33
C VAL A 126 -13.44 14.00 3.03
N ASP A 127 -13.11 13.81 4.30
CA ASP A 127 -12.42 14.81 5.12
C ASP A 127 -11.61 14.07 6.19
N PHE A 128 -10.29 14.10 6.07
CA PHE A 128 -9.35 13.53 7.03
C PHE A 128 -7.95 14.12 6.82
N TYR A 129 -7.02 13.79 7.73
CA TYR A 129 -5.63 14.22 7.63
C TYR A 129 -4.68 13.05 7.45
N LEU A 130 -3.57 13.25 6.75
CA LEU A 130 -2.41 12.35 6.78
C LEU A 130 -1.24 13.06 7.46
N GLU A 131 -0.72 12.49 8.52
CA GLU A 131 0.56 12.89 9.12
C GLU A 131 1.67 12.09 8.43
N ALA A 132 2.38 12.70 7.47
CA ALA A 132 3.39 12.03 6.68
C ALA A 132 4.81 12.31 7.21
N SER A 133 5.57 11.26 7.49
CA SER A 133 6.94 11.33 7.99
C SER A 133 7.95 11.08 6.88
N ALA A 134 8.89 11.99 6.71
CA ALA A 134 9.91 11.94 5.68
C ALA A 134 11.17 11.21 6.15
N ILE A 135 11.10 9.89 6.26
CA ILE A 135 12.20 9.07 6.78
C ILE A 135 13.26 8.86 5.68
N PRO A 136 14.49 9.39 5.81
CA PRO A 136 15.54 9.15 4.83
C PRO A 136 15.92 7.67 4.77
N THR A 137 16.26 7.19 3.58
CA THR A 137 16.66 5.79 3.40
C THR A 137 17.97 5.51 4.13
N ALA A 138 17.93 4.54 5.04
CA ALA A 138 19.10 4.05 5.76
C ALA A 138 19.88 3.03 4.92
N VAL A 139 21.21 3.04 5.04
CA VAL A 139 22.02 1.90 4.58
C VAL A 139 21.94 0.79 5.61
N VAL A 140 21.22 -0.28 5.27
CA VAL A 140 20.91 -1.38 6.19
C VAL A 140 22.06 -2.39 6.29
N ALA A 141 22.89 -2.54 5.25
CA ALA A 141 24.05 -3.43 5.25
C ALA A 141 25.10 -3.05 4.20
N GLY A 142 26.36 -3.45 4.46
CA GLY A 142 27.48 -3.32 3.53
C GLY A 142 28.17 -1.95 3.54
N PRO A 143 29.35 -1.83 2.91
CA PRO A 143 30.01 -0.54 2.74
C PRO A 143 29.29 0.26 1.65
N ALA A 144 28.61 1.33 2.06
CA ALA A 144 28.09 2.33 1.14
C ALA A 144 28.38 3.72 1.73
N GLU A 145 28.72 4.67 0.86
CA GLU A 145 28.75 6.08 1.26
C GLU A 145 27.32 6.51 1.58
N ALA A 146 27.05 6.76 2.86
CA ALA A 146 25.75 7.21 3.34
C ALA A 146 25.93 8.53 4.09
N PRO A 147 25.09 9.55 3.84
CA PRO A 147 25.07 10.72 4.69
C PRO A 147 24.71 10.32 6.12
N SER A 148 25.33 10.99 7.11
CA SER A 148 24.99 10.76 8.52
C SER A 148 23.51 11.06 8.75
N MET A 149 22.78 10.07 9.29
CA MET A 149 21.35 10.21 9.64
C MET A 149 21.10 11.34 10.64
N ILE A 150 22.10 11.64 11.48
CA ILE A 150 22.05 12.78 12.41
C ILE A 150 22.22 14.09 11.64
N ALA A 151 23.20 14.17 10.74
CA ALA A 151 23.44 15.38 9.95
C ALA A 151 22.28 15.70 9.01
N LEU A 152 21.59 14.68 8.49
CA LEU A 152 20.41 14.86 7.63
C LEU A 152 19.27 15.64 8.32
N ARG A 153 19.20 15.69 9.65
CA ARG A 153 18.20 16.48 10.38
C ARG A 153 18.29 17.98 10.10
N GLU A 154 19.45 18.47 9.68
CA GLU A 154 19.67 19.87 9.34
C GLU A 154 19.35 20.16 7.87
N SER A 155 19.12 19.13 7.06
CA SER A 155 18.80 19.30 5.64
C SER A 155 17.41 19.89 5.45
N ALA A 156 17.33 20.95 4.65
CA ALA A 156 16.07 21.57 4.24
C ALA A 156 15.51 21.01 2.93
N GLU A 157 16.30 20.21 2.21
CA GLU A 157 15.96 19.74 0.86
C GLU A 157 14.95 18.60 0.91
N PRO A 158 13.84 18.67 0.16
CA PRO A 158 12.86 17.60 0.11
C PRO A 158 13.44 16.34 -0.55
N ILE A 159 13.19 15.18 0.06
CA ILE A 159 13.70 13.88 -0.41
C ILE A 159 12.63 13.00 -1.07
N PHE A 160 11.37 13.42 -1.06
CA PHE A 160 10.26 12.69 -1.69
C PHE A 160 9.52 13.52 -2.72
N VAL A 161 8.87 12.83 -3.66
CA VAL A 161 7.90 13.40 -4.60
C VAL A 161 6.57 12.72 -4.34
N PHE A 162 5.52 13.50 -4.11
CA PHE A 162 4.19 12.95 -3.91
C PHE A 162 3.60 12.48 -5.25
N ARG A 163 3.22 11.21 -5.38
CA ARG A 163 2.94 10.58 -6.68
C ARG A 163 1.48 10.25 -6.92
N GLN A 164 0.65 10.12 -5.89
CA GLN A 164 -0.75 9.74 -6.04
C GLN A 164 -1.58 10.11 -4.81
N ALA A 165 -2.75 10.70 -5.04
CA ALA A 165 -3.86 10.81 -4.11
C ALA A 165 -5.16 10.91 -4.90
N GLU A 166 -5.99 9.89 -4.80
CA GLU A 166 -7.26 9.83 -5.52
C GLU A 166 -8.19 8.81 -4.90
N LEU A 167 -9.48 8.94 -5.20
CA LEU A 167 -10.46 7.90 -4.93
C LEU A 167 -10.46 6.87 -6.05
N ARG A 168 -10.62 5.60 -5.68
CA ARG A 168 -10.75 4.45 -6.58
C ARG A 168 -11.92 3.58 -6.13
N ILE A 169 -12.55 2.88 -7.07
CA ILE A 169 -13.39 1.73 -6.74
C ILE A 169 -12.48 0.52 -6.58
N GLN A 170 -12.59 -0.19 -5.46
CA GLN A 170 -11.92 -1.45 -5.24
C GLN A 170 -12.90 -2.62 -5.46
N ASP A 171 -12.81 -3.28 -6.60
CA ASP A 171 -13.65 -4.43 -6.92
C ASP A 171 -13.26 -5.64 -6.05
N GLN A 172 -14.13 -5.98 -5.10
CA GLN A 172 -13.90 -7.05 -4.14
C GLN A 172 -13.86 -8.44 -4.80
N LEU A 173 -14.61 -8.65 -5.89
CA LEU A 173 -14.58 -9.92 -6.63
C LEU A 173 -13.27 -10.04 -7.41
N ALA A 174 -12.87 -8.98 -8.13
CA ALA A 174 -11.58 -8.96 -8.82
C ALA A 174 -10.41 -9.16 -7.83
N ARG A 175 -10.48 -8.50 -6.67
CA ARG A 175 -9.49 -8.66 -5.58
C ARG A 175 -9.43 -10.10 -5.09
N LYS A 176 -10.59 -10.72 -4.84
CA LYS A 176 -10.66 -12.13 -4.45
C LYS A 176 -10.00 -13.02 -5.49
N VAL A 177 -10.34 -12.87 -6.76
CA VAL A 177 -9.78 -13.67 -7.87
C VAL A 177 -8.27 -13.49 -7.99
N ALA A 178 -7.77 -12.26 -7.90
CA ALA A 178 -6.34 -11.97 -7.94
C ALA A 178 -5.59 -12.65 -6.78
N LEU A 179 -6.15 -12.60 -5.57
CA LEU A 179 -5.58 -13.25 -4.39
C LEU A 179 -5.65 -14.78 -4.46
N ASP A 180 -6.77 -15.35 -4.92
CA ASP A 180 -6.91 -16.79 -5.13
C ASP A 180 -5.87 -17.28 -6.15
N PHE A 181 -5.70 -16.56 -7.27
CA PHE A 181 -4.67 -16.87 -8.26
C PHE A 181 -3.26 -16.80 -7.66
N LYS A 182 -2.93 -15.71 -6.93
CA LYS A 182 -1.64 -15.52 -6.26
C LYS A 182 -1.32 -16.67 -5.31
N ILE A 183 -2.24 -16.97 -4.40
CA ILE A 183 -2.06 -18.00 -3.37
C ILE A 183 -1.88 -19.38 -4.00
N LEU A 184 -2.69 -19.70 -5.03
CA LEU A 184 -2.55 -20.96 -5.75
C LEU A 184 -1.21 -21.07 -6.49
N TYR A 185 -0.79 -20.00 -7.16
CA TYR A 185 0.50 -19.97 -7.85
C TYR A 185 1.66 -20.17 -6.87
N GLU A 186 1.70 -19.40 -5.78
CA GLU A 186 2.73 -19.52 -4.74
C GLU A 186 2.73 -20.92 -4.10
N LEU A 187 1.55 -21.49 -3.84
CA LEU A 187 1.41 -22.85 -3.34
C LEU A 187 1.97 -23.89 -4.34
N ALA A 188 1.67 -23.76 -5.63
CA ALA A 188 2.18 -24.68 -6.65
C ALA A 188 3.70 -24.60 -6.84
N VAL A 189 4.29 -23.42 -6.63
CA VAL A 189 5.74 -23.21 -6.65
C VAL A 189 6.40 -23.83 -5.41
N ALA A 190 5.78 -23.70 -4.24
CA ALA A 190 6.32 -24.23 -2.97
C ALA A 190 6.16 -25.76 -2.82
N LEU A 191 5.16 -26.36 -3.45
CA LEU A 191 4.92 -27.80 -3.36
C LEU A 191 5.96 -28.62 -4.14
N PRO A 192 6.35 -29.81 -3.65
CA PRO A 192 7.11 -30.76 -4.46
C PRO A 192 6.30 -31.26 -5.65
N GLU A 193 6.98 -31.90 -6.61
CA GLU A 193 6.31 -32.59 -7.71
C GLU A 193 5.30 -33.62 -7.21
N GLY A 194 4.10 -33.59 -7.78
CA GLY A 194 3.03 -34.50 -7.39
C GLY A 194 1.65 -34.05 -7.87
N LYS A 195 0.65 -34.89 -7.57
CA LYS A 195 -0.74 -34.71 -8.02
C LYS A 195 -1.31 -33.33 -7.68
N ARG A 196 -1.13 -32.87 -6.43
CA ARG A 196 -1.66 -31.57 -6.00
C ARG A 196 -1.06 -30.39 -6.76
N ARG A 197 0.27 -30.40 -6.97
CA ARG A 197 0.95 -29.36 -7.75
C ARG A 197 0.44 -29.32 -9.19
N ALA A 198 0.28 -30.48 -9.82
CA ALA A 198 -0.25 -30.59 -11.18
C ALA A 198 -1.71 -30.09 -11.27
N GLU A 199 -2.58 -30.48 -10.34
CA GLU A 199 -3.98 -30.00 -10.28
C GLU A 199 -4.07 -28.47 -10.19
N ILE A 200 -3.22 -27.85 -9.37
CA ILE A 200 -3.22 -26.39 -9.23
C ILE A 200 -2.75 -25.73 -10.52
N PHE A 201 -1.65 -26.20 -11.13
CA PHE A 201 -1.20 -25.64 -12.41
C PHE A 201 -2.22 -25.83 -13.53
N GLU A 202 -2.97 -26.93 -13.53
CA GLU A 202 -4.05 -27.14 -14.49
C GLU A 202 -5.17 -26.11 -14.30
N ALA A 203 -5.59 -25.86 -13.05
CA ALA A 203 -6.57 -24.83 -12.72
C ALA A 203 -6.10 -23.42 -13.13
N LEU A 204 -4.86 -23.07 -12.81
CA LEU A 204 -4.26 -21.78 -13.21
C LEU A 204 -4.22 -21.64 -14.75
N ASN A 205 -3.90 -22.72 -15.48
CA ASN A 205 -3.87 -22.72 -16.94
C ASN A 205 -5.28 -22.63 -17.56
N ARG A 206 -6.30 -23.24 -16.95
CA ARG A 206 -7.69 -23.07 -17.40
C ARG A 206 -8.15 -21.63 -17.18
N PHE A 207 -7.99 -21.12 -15.96
CA PHE A 207 -8.29 -19.74 -15.63
C PHE A 207 -7.56 -18.74 -16.53
N ALA A 208 -6.28 -18.97 -16.82
CA ALA A 208 -5.50 -18.11 -17.71
C ALA A 208 -6.15 -17.94 -19.09
N ARG A 209 -6.83 -18.99 -19.60
CA ARG A 209 -7.47 -19.03 -20.92
C ARG A 209 -8.92 -18.53 -20.88
N SER A 210 -9.67 -18.83 -19.83
CA SER A 210 -11.10 -18.52 -19.72
C SER A 210 -11.37 -17.16 -19.07
N ASN A 211 -10.51 -16.72 -18.15
CA ASN A 211 -10.80 -15.69 -17.14
C ASN A 211 -12.01 -15.99 -16.24
N ASP A 212 -12.46 -17.25 -16.18
CA ASP A 212 -13.60 -17.64 -15.36
C ASP A 212 -13.15 -17.95 -13.93
N PRO A 213 -13.58 -17.18 -12.90
CA PRO A 213 -13.24 -17.43 -11.50
C PRO A 213 -13.52 -18.86 -11.02
N GLU A 214 -14.51 -19.54 -11.61
CA GLU A 214 -14.87 -20.91 -11.25
C GLU A 214 -13.74 -21.92 -11.54
N ASP A 215 -12.85 -21.62 -12.50
CA ASP A 215 -11.69 -22.46 -12.78
C ASP A 215 -10.70 -22.52 -11.61
N LEU A 216 -10.68 -21.49 -10.76
CA LEU A 216 -9.84 -21.44 -9.55
C LEU A 216 -10.57 -22.03 -8.32
N ALA A 217 -11.90 -21.91 -8.26
CA ALA A 217 -12.69 -22.25 -7.09
C ALA A 217 -12.45 -23.68 -6.61
N GLY A 218 -12.42 -24.66 -7.52
CA GLY A 218 -12.16 -26.07 -7.17
C GLY A 218 -10.72 -26.35 -6.70
N ALA A 219 -9.77 -25.47 -7.02
CA ALA A 219 -8.39 -25.60 -6.57
C ALA A 219 -8.20 -25.00 -5.17
N VAL A 220 -8.97 -23.98 -4.77
CA VAL A 220 -8.98 -23.42 -3.42
C VAL A 220 -9.80 -24.34 -2.51
N ARG A 221 -9.13 -25.23 -1.79
CA ARG A 221 -9.79 -26.19 -0.89
C ARG A 221 -9.09 -26.32 0.46
N PRO A 222 -9.84 -26.58 1.54
CA PRO A 222 -9.27 -26.86 2.85
C PRO A 222 -8.25 -28.01 2.81
N SER A 223 -7.24 -27.94 3.68
CA SER A 223 -6.31 -29.05 3.88
C SER A 223 -7.01 -30.23 4.54
N THR A 224 -6.66 -31.45 4.12
CA THR A 224 -7.10 -32.69 4.77
C THR A 224 -6.11 -33.17 5.85
N SER A 225 -5.06 -32.40 6.11
CA SER A 225 -4.08 -32.71 7.16
C SER A 225 -4.70 -32.60 8.54
N THR A 226 -4.32 -33.49 9.45
CA THR A 226 -4.69 -33.43 10.88
C THR A 226 -3.82 -32.46 11.69
N HIS A 227 -2.74 -31.95 11.10
CA HIS A 227 -1.86 -30.98 11.76
C HIS A 227 -2.58 -29.64 11.95
N ARG A 228 -2.38 -29.04 13.13
CA ARG A 228 -2.88 -27.71 13.45
C ARG A 228 -1.75 -26.70 13.34
N ILE A 229 -1.94 -25.70 12.50
CA ILE A 229 -1.07 -24.53 12.38
C ILE A 229 -1.85 -23.32 12.91
N THR A 230 -1.24 -22.55 13.80
CA THR A 230 -1.80 -21.28 14.30
C THR A 230 -0.98 -20.13 13.74
N ALA A 231 -1.65 -19.19 13.08
CA ALA A 231 -1.04 -17.93 12.65
C ALA A 231 -1.37 -16.85 13.69
N VAL A 232 -0.36 -16.08 14.10
CA VAL A 232 -0.50 -14.94 15.03
C VAL A 232 0.10 -13.72 14.37
N GLY A 233 -0.66 -12.61 14.34
CA GLY A 233 -0.15 -11.33 13.87
C GLY A 233 0.85 -10.75 14.85
N HIS A 234 2.01 -10.31 14.34
CA HIS A 234 3.07 -9.70 15.13
C HIS A 234 3.64 -8.50 14.37
N ALA A 235 3.77 -7.37 15.07
CA ALA A 235 4.40 -6.16 14.56
C ALA A 235 5.57 -5.83 15.48
N HIS A 236 6.77 -6.20 15.07
CA HIS A 236 7.99 -5.85 15.78
C HIS A 236 8.40 -4.43 15.40
N ILE A 237 8.60 -3.57 16.40
CA ILE A 237 9.08 -2.21 16.21
C ILE A 237 10.25 -2.02 17.16
N ASP A 238 11.43 -1.81 16.59
CA ASP A 238 12.61 -1.44 17.38
C ASP A 238 12.40 -0.03 17.93
N THR A 239 12.54 0.15 19.25
CA THR A 239 12.31 1.43 19.91
C THR A 239 13.24 2.55 19.40
N ALA A 240 14.48 2.20 19.02
CA ALA A 240 15.42 3.11 18.40
C ALA A 240 16.54 2.29 17.73
N TRP A 241 16.51 2.18 16.40
CA TRP A 241 17.52 1.46 15.62
C TRP A 241 18.13 2.34 14.53
N LEU A 242 17.42 2.51 13.42
CA LEU A 242 17.80 3.39 12.30
C LEU A 242 16.94 4.66 12.24
N TRP A 243 16.12 4.87 13.27
CA TRP A 243 15.32 6.06 13.56
C TRP A 243 15.50 6.45 15.03
N PRO A 244 15.29 7.73 15.38
CA PRO A 244 15.31 8.16 16.77
C PRO A 244 14.03 7.76 17.52
N LEU A 245 14.11 7.76 18.86
CA LEU A 245 13.01 7.42 19.77
C LEU A 245 11.70 8.21 19.53
N ARG A 246 11.77 9.38 18.88
CA ARG A 246 10.59 10.19 18.58
C ARG A 246 9.75 9.68 17.41
N GLU A 247 10.36 8.92 16.49
CA GLU A 247 9.64 8.26 15.38
C GLU A 247 9.08 6.92 15.90
#